data_AF-A0A8T3DJT0-F1
#
_entry.id   AF-A0A8T3DJT0-F1
#
_cell.length_a   1.000
_cell.length_b   1.000
_cell.length_c   1.000
_cell.angle_alpha   90.00
_cell.angle_beta   90.00
_cell.angle_gamma   90.00
#
_symmetry.space_group_name_H-M   'P 1'
#
loop_
_entity.id
_entity.type
_entity.pdbx_description
1 polymer ?
#
loop_
_entity_poly.entity_id
_entity_poly.type
_entity_poly.pdbx_seq_one_letter_code
_entity_poly.pdbx_strand_id
1 'polypeptide(L)'
;MGSCKRVSYWTVEEVYDWVTAQYPSRQAAFLQAVDNHAISGRALLRMTELQLDRIGVQPEQQQEILQDVLLLRVQEELENLNDIFVECFSS
;
A
#
# COMPACT_ATOMS: atom_id res chain seq x y z
N MET A 1 -13.99 -3.16 1.82
CA MET A 1 -13.99 -4.58 2.22
C MET A 1 -12.64 -5.14 1.79
N GLY A 2 -11.66 -5.12 2.70
CA GLY A 2 -10.30 -5.56 2.39
C GLY A 2 -10.26 -7.08 2.29
N SER A 3 -9.57 -7.58 1.26
CA SER A 3 -9.22 -8.99 1.17
C SER A 3 -8.52 -9.43 2.46
N CYS A 4 -8.78 -10.66 2.91
CA CYS A 4 -8.11 -11.30 4.06
C CYS A 4 -6.60 -11.54 3.82
N LYS A 5 -6.04 -10.93 2.78
CA LYS A 5 -4.73 -11.18 2.22
C LYS A 5 -3.82 -10.02 2.61
N ARG A 6 -2.65 -10.33 3.20
CA ARG A 6 -1.68 -9.30 3.58
C ARG A 6 -1.30 -8.42 2.40
N VAL A 7 -1.01 -7.16 2.71
CA VAL A 7 -0.59 -6.17 1.72
C VAL A 7 0.70 -6.62 1.06
N SER A 8 1.61 -7.27 1.78
CA SER A 8 2.84 -7.84 1.20
C SER A 8 2.60 -8.88 0.08
N TYR A 9 1.40 -9.47 0.00
CA TYR A 9 1.03 -10.41 -1.06
C TYR A 9 0.18 -9.78 -2.17
N TRP A 10 -0.15 -8.50 -2.08
CA TRP A 10 -0.96 -7.84 -3.10
C TRP A 10 -0.21 -7.79 -4.44
N THR A 11 -0.94 -8.19 -5.48
CA THR A 11 -0.57 -8.01 -6.89
C THR A 11 -0.68 -6.54 -7.29
N VAL A 12 -0.22 -6.20 -8.49
CA VAL A 12 -0.38 -4.85 -9.05
C VAL A 12 -1.86 -4.50 -9.21
N GLU A 13 -2.69 -5.46 -9.63
CA GLU A 13 -4.15 -5.30 -9.77
C GLU A 13 -4.83 -5.01 -8.42
N GLU A 14 -4.47 -5.75 -7.36
CA GLU A 14 -5.03 -5.49 -6.02
C GLU A 14 -4.59 -4.13 -5.46
N VAL A 15 -3.37 -3.67 -5.78
CA VAL A 15 -2.94 -2.29 -5.46
C VAL A 15 -3.74 -1.27 -6.27
N TYR A 16 -3.95 -1.51 -7.56
CA TYR A 16 -4.75 -0.63 -8.43
C TYR A 16 -6.18 -0.47 -7.92
N ASP A 17 -6.84 -1.58 -7.58
CA ASP A 17 -8.19 -1.61 -7.01
C ASP A 17 -8.26 -0.85 -5.69
N TRP A 18 -7.24 -1.02 -4.82
CA TRP A 18 -7.14 -0.29 -3.57
C TRP A 18 -7.03 1.21 -3.78
N VAL A 19 -6.16 1.68 -4.68
CA VAL A 19 -6.03 3.12 -4.99
C VAL A 19 -7.34 3.66 -5.57
N THR A 20 -7.98 2.92 -6.47
CA THR A 20 -9.23 3.32 -7.12
C THR A 20 -10.38 3.45 -6.11
N ALA A 21 -10.45 2.53 -5.14
CA ALA A 21 -11.46 2.55 -4.08
C ALA A 21 -11.28 3.73 -3.11
N GLN A 22 -10.04 4.10 -2.80
CA GLN A 22 -9.75 5.21 -1.89
C GLN A 22 -9.89 6.58 -2.59
N TYR A 23 -9.54 6.66 -3.86
CA TYR A 23 -9.40 7.94 -4.57
C TYR A 23 -9.97 7.90 -6.00
N PRO A 24 -11.30 7.85 -6.17
CA PRO A 24 -11.95 7.62 -7.48
C PRO A 24 -11.60 8.62 -8.59
N SER A 25 -11.08 9.80 -8.25
CA SER A 25 -10.73 10.85 -9.22
C SER A 25 -9.53 11.72 -8.85
N ARG A 26 -8.91 11.49 -7.68
CA ARG A 26 -7.91 12.41 -7.12
C ARG A 26 -6.46 11.95 -7.28
N GLN A 27 -6.19 10.72 -7.68
CA GLN A 27 -4.82 10.18 -7.73
C GLN A 27 -4.45 9.58 -9.09
N ALA A 28 -4.82 10.25 -10.18
CA ALA A 28 -4.58 9.75 -11.54
C ALA A 28 -3.09 9.49 -11.83
N ALA A 29 -2.17 10.34 -11.36
CA ALA A 29 -0.73 10.14 -11.55
C ALA A 29 -0.23 8.88 -10.82
N PHE A 30 -0.69 8.65 -9.58
CA PHE A 30 -0.31 7.47 -8.82
C PHE A 30 -0.92 6.20 -9.40
N LEU A 31 -2.19 6.22 -9.83
CA LEU A 31 -2.83 5.11 -10.54
C LEU A 31 -2.06 4.73 -11.81
N GLN A 32 -1.69 5.70 -12.64
CA GLN A 32 -0.88 5.44 -13.83
C GLN A 32 0.49 4.85 -13.48
N ALA A 33 1.09 5.30 -12.38
CA ALA A 33 2.36 4.79 -11.90
C ALA A 33 2.28 3.33 -11.43
N VAL A 34 1.16 2.94 -10.81
CA VAL A 34 0.94 1.57 -10.36
C VAL A 34 1.08 0.60 -11.53
N ASP A 35 0.43 0.91 -12.66
CA ASP A 35 0.52 0.11 -13.88
C ASP A 35 1.91 0.22 -14.53
N ASN A 36 2.40 1.45 -14.74
CA ASN A 36 3.63 1.71 -15.49
C ASN A 36 4.88 1.15 -14.81
N HIS A 37 4.90 1.12 -13.47
CA HIS A 37 6.05 0.67 -12.68
C HIS A 37 5.79 -0.67 -11.98
N ALA A 38 4.68 -1.34 -12.28
CA ALA A 38 4.29 -2.61 -11.67
C ALA A 38 4.37 -2.56 -10.13
N ILE A 39 3.74 -1.55 -9.53
CA ILE A 39 3.77 -1.35 -8.07
C ILE A 39 2.93 -2.44 -7.40
N SER A 40 3.59 -3.52 -6.98
CA SER A 40 3.02 -4.55 -6.10
C SER A 40 2.88 -4.07 -4.65
N GLY A 41 2.17 -4.81 -3.80
CA GLY A 41 2.00 -4.45 -2.40
C GLY A 41 3.30 -4.31 -1.62
N ARG A 42 4.33 -5.12 -1.94
CA ARG A 42 5.68 -4.97 -1.37
C ARG A 42 6.38 -3.67 -1.78
N ALA A 43 6.08 -3.15 -2.97
CA ALA A 43 6.59 -1.87 -3.44
C ALA A 43 5.81 -0.73 -2.78
N LEU A 44 4.48 -0.86 -2.68
CA LEU A 44 3.60 0.08 -1.98
C LEU A 44 4.03 0.29 -0.53
N LEU A 45 4.25 -0.80 0.22
CA LEU A 45 4.71 -0.74 1.61
C LEU A 45 6.09 -0.07 1.77
N ARG A 46 6.89 0.05 0.70
CA ARG A 46 8.19 0.73 0.73
C ARG A 46 8.16 2.14 0.14
N MET A 47 6.99 2.60 -0.28
CA MET A 47 6.84 3.89 -0.95
C MET A 47 7.29 5.03 -0.02
N THR A 48 8.03 5.97 -0.59
CA THR A 48 8.55 7.15 0.08
C THR A 48 8.10 8.40 -0.66
N GLU A 49 8.14 9.54 0.02
CA GLU A 49 7.88 10.86 -0.57
C GLU A 49 8.73 11.09 -1.83
N LEU A 50 10.04 10.78 -1.77
CA LEU A 50 10.95 10.89 -2.91
C LEU A 50 10.52 10.08 -4.13
N GLN A 51 9.91 8.90 -3.93
CA GLN A 51 9.43 8.08 -5.04
C GLN A 51 8.13 8.63 -5.62
N LEU A 52 7.23 9.14 -4.78
CA LEU A 52 5.99 9.77 -5.23
C LEU A 52 6.27 11.08 -6.00
N ASP A 53 7.28 11.84 -5.57
CA ASP A 53 7.75 13.04 -6.27
C ASP A 53 8.27 12.71 -7.67
N ARG A 54 9.09 11.66 -7.80
CA ARG A 54 9.59 11.18 -9.11
C ARG A 54 8.49 10.67 -10.04
N ILE A 55 7.39 10.18 -9.48
CA ILE A 55 6.20 9.76 -10.21
C ILE A 55 5.36 10.98 -10.68
N GLY A 56 5.59 12.16 -10.09
CA GLY A 56 4.85 13.39 -10.41
C GLY A 56 3.55 13.55 -9.61
N VAL A 57 3.41 12.85 -8.49
CA VAL A 57 2.28 13.04 -7.57
C VAL A 57 2.41 14.41 -6.89
N GLN A 58 1.33 15.18 -6.79
CA GLN A 58 1.36 16.51 -6.18
C GLN A 58 1.55 16.43 -4.66
N PRO A 59 2.26 17.37 -4.01
CA PRO A 59 2.61 17.29 -2.57
C PRO A 59 1.43 16.98 -1.65
N GLU A 60 0.27 17.61 -1.88
CA GLU A 60 -0.94 17.37 -1.08
C GLU A 60 -1.43 15.91 -1.21
N GLN A 61 -1.36 15.36 -2.42
CA GLN A 61 -1.70 13.96 -2.69
C GLN A 61 -0.65 12.99 -2.13
N GLN A 62 0.63 13.37 -2.12
CA GLN A 62 1.69 12.55 -1.54
C GLN A 62 1.42 12.32 -0.05
N GLN A 63 1.02 13.36 0.68
CA GLN A 63 0.73 13.26 2.10
C GLN A 63 -0.46 12.34 2.39
N GLU A 64 -1.52 12.40 1.57
CA GLU A 64 -2.67 11.49 1.68
C GLU A 64 -2.23 10.03 1.45
N ILE A 65 -1.50 9.76 0.36
CA ILE A 65 -1.00 8.41 0.04
C ILE A 65 -0.11 7.87 1.15
N LEU A 66 0.83 8.68 1.66
CA LEU A 66 1.76 8.22 2.69
C LEU A 66 1.08 7.92 4.02
N GLN A 67 0.01 8.66 4.37
CA GLN A 67 -0.80 8.35 5.55
C GLN A 67 -1.52 7.01 5.40
N ASP A 68 -2.11 6.75 4.24
CA ASP A 68 -2.77 5.48 3.96
C ASP A 68 -1.78 4.31 3.92
N VAL A 69 -0.62 4.50 3.29
CA VAL A 69 0.46 3.51 3.29
C VAL A 69 0.97 3.25 4.71
N LEU A 70 0.99 4.26 5.58
CA LEU A 70 1.35 4.06 6.98
C LEU A 70 0.34 3.16 7.69
N LEU A 71 -0.96 3.33 7.45
CA LEU A 71 -1.98 2.43 8.01
C LEU A 71 -1.79 0.99 7.53
N LEU A 72 -1.51 0.79 6.24
CA LEU A 72 -1.20 -0.54 5.69
C LEU A 72 0.04 -1.17 6.34
N ARG A 73 1.09 -0.37 6.60
CA ARG A 73 2.29 -0.85 7.31
C ARG A 73 1.97 -1.28 8.72
N VAL A 74 1.22 -0.47 9.48
CA VAL A 74 0.84 -0.82 10.85
C VAL A 74 0.03 -2.11 10.86
N GLN A 75 -0.91 -2.27 9.93
CA GLN A 75 -1.67 -3.51 9.80
C GLN A 75 -0.75 -4.71 9.50
N GLU A 76 0.16 -4.58 8.56
CA GLU A 76 1.13 -5.63 8.20
C GLU A 76 1.99 -6.05 9.41
N GLU A 77 2.48 -5.07 10.19
CA GLU A 77 3.27 -5.35 11.40
C GLU A 77 2.44 -6.02 12.51
N LEU A 78 1.19 -5.61 12.70
CA LEU A 78 0.28 -6.27 13.66
C LEU A 78 0.02 -7.73 13.29
N GLU A 79 -0.20 -8.00 12.01
CA GLU A 79 -0.39 -9.36 11.52
C GLU A 79 0.90 -10.20 11.66
N ASN A 80 2.07 -9.62 11.39
CA ASN A 80 3.35 -10.29 11.61
C ASN A 80 3.60 -10.62 13.09
N LEU A 81 3.29 -9.70 14.00
CA LEU A 81 3.38 -9.95 15.44
C LEU A 81 2.41 -11.04 15.89
N ASN A 82 1.20 -11.06 15.33
CA ASN A 82 0.22 -12.10 15.62
C ASN A 82 0.70 -13.48 15.16
N ASP A 83 1.30 -13.59 13.97
CA ASP A 83 1.87 -14.85 13.50
C ASP A 83 2.98 -15.36 14.42
N ILE A 84 3.92 -14.49 14.79
CA ILE A 84 5.01 -14.81 15.72
C ILE A 84 4.42 -15.29 17.05
N PHE A 85 3.37 -14.62 17.54
CA PHE A 85 2.72 -15.02 18.78
C PHE A 85 2.08 -16.41 18.66
N VAL A 86 1.35 -16.67 17.59
CA VAL A 86 0.70 -17.97 17.35
C VAL A 86 1.76 -19.08 17.25
N GLU A 87 2.82 -18.86 16.47
CA GLU A 87 3.93 -19.82 16.31
C GLU A 87 4.67 -20.11 17.62
N CYS A 88 4.91 -19.10 18.46
CA CYS A 88 5.70 -19.27 19.68
C CYS A 88 4.89 -19.72 20.91
N PHE A 89 3.59 -19.40 20.99
CA PHE A 89 2.83 -19.51 22.25
C PHE A 89 1.52 -20.30 22.15
N SER A 90 1.13 -20.80 20.97
CA SER A 90 -0.09 -21.61 20.82
C SER A 90 0.15 -23.12 20.84
N SER A 91 1.26 -23.58 21.45
CA SER A 91 1.56 -24.99 21.72
C SER A 91 1.02 -25.45 23.07
#